data_AF-A0A8H9M827-F1
#
_entry.id   AF-A0A8H9M827-F1
#
_cell.length_a   1.000
_cell.length_b   1.000
_cell.length_c   1.000
_cell.angle_alpha   90.00
_cell.angle_beta   90.00
_cell.angle_gamma   90.00
#
_symmetry.space_group_name_H-M   'P 1'
#
loop_
_entity.id
_entity.type
_entity.pdbx_description
1 polymer ?
#
loop_
_entity_poly.entity_id
_entity_poly.type
_entity_poly.pdbx_seq_one_letter_code
_entity_poly.pdbx_strand_id
1 'polypeptide(L)'
;MKRSSGDLAAWVLGGALVAGFLSIPLSHTAELRAQLLGTHPAPSWGGLAVLGLGLLLATRSVLHKGFAWADPAQLTWADFDGSRPALLRRRLLLAWLGRFGAAAYVVLATGTLLGFSWPVLEITAFATVAAGTLAAAAPAVRSGRAELVRRYRERLVRRTALTFLDVLALLPAGQPVRWPGALAGHAVVARFALAVILSRRRSLPTAGLLAAAVALAHALFPAVDPAWWLGLGGYCAALPFASALAELTRSPGLRRWIGRGDREVRATAAAVLVLFLALWEGLAVALGVSVSAAGVTALVVAAAAVVRTATRAGVDYGNLGTTAVAGILVPAGLLWQVGHGPDLLVVCLVLLLVSGIALAVPLSLGLSAAAVLRT
;
A
#
# COMPACT_ATOMS: atom_id res chain seq x y z
N MET A 1 1.37 20.18 -28.08
CA MET A 1 1.13 18.80 -28.56
C MET A 1 -0.36 18.61 -28.80
N LYS A 2 -0.80 18.41 -30.06
CA LYS A 2 -2.18 17.98 -30.36
C LYS A 2 -2.31 16.51 -29.96
N ARG A 3 -3.14 16.20 -28.96
CA ARG A 3 -3.54 14.80 -28.68
C ARG A 3 -4.29 14.28 -29.90
N SER A 4 -3.99 13.07 -30.33
CA SER A 4 -4.75 12.44 -31.41
C SER A 4 -6.20 12.21 -30.97
N SER A 5 -7.15 12.19 -31.90
CA SER A 5 -8.56 11.89 -31.58
C SER A 5 -8.72 10.51 -30.91
N GLY A 6 -7.86 9.55 -31.27
CA GLY A 6 -7.79 8.23 -30.64
C GLY A 6 -7.40 8.26 -29.16
N ASP A 7 -6.44 9.12 -28.78
CA ASP A 7 -6.06 9.28 -27.36
C ASP A 7 -7.23 9.80 -26.53
N LEU A 8 -7.98 10.75 -27.07
CA LEU A 8 -9.11 11.35 -26.37
C LEU A 8 -10.23 10.33 -26.14
N ALA A 9 -10.54 9.50 -27.14
CA ALA A 9 -11.50 8.41 -27.01
C ALA A 9 -11.08 7.38 -25.95
N ALA A 10 -9.80 6.97 -25.94
CA ALA A 10 -9.28 6.05 -24.93
C ALA A 10 -9.34 6.62 -23.51
N TRP A 11 -9.01 7.91 -23.33
CA TRP A 11 -9.13 8.59 -22.04
C TRP A 11 -10.58 8.71 -21.56
N VAL A 12 -11.51 9.02 -22.46
CA VAL A 12 -12.94 9.10 -22.14
C VAL A 12 -13.46 7.73 -21.75
N LEU A 13 -13.12 6.68 -22.50
CA LEU A 13 -13.53 5.32 -22.21
C LEU A 13 -12.94 4.81 -20.88
N GLY A 14 -11.64 4.98 -20.67
CA GLY A 14 -10.98 4.61 -19.41
C GLY A 14 -11.57 5.37 -18.21
N GLY A 15 -11.84 6.67 -18.39
CA GLY A 15 -12.54 7.49 -17.38
C GLY A 15 -13.95 6.98 -17.10
N ALA A 16 -14.71 6.62 -18.13
CA ALA A 16 -16.05 6.06 -18.01
C ALA A 16 -16.05 4.69 -17.32
N LEU A 17 -15.08 3.82 -17.61
CA LEU A 17 -14.94 2.51 -16.94
C LEU A 17 -14.60 2.67 -15.46
N VAL A 18 -13.66 3.56 -15.12
CA VAL A 18 -13.32 3.85 -13.72
C VAL A 18 -14.52 4.47 -13.00
N ALA A 19 -15.20 5.43 -13.63
CA ALA A 19 -16.41 6.04 -13.06
C ALA A 19 -17.53 5.01 -12.88
N GLY A 20 -17.74 4.14 -13.86
CA GLY A 20 -18.69 3.03 -13.80
C GLY A 20 -18.37 2.09 -12.65
N PHE A 21 -17.12 1.63 -12.53
CA PHE A 21 -16.68 0.77 -11.43
C PHE A 21 -16.84 1.44 -10.06
N LEU A 22 -16.47 2.72 -9.93
CA LEU A 22 -16.66 3.51 -8.71
C LEU A 22 -18.14 3.85 -8.45
N SER A 23 -19.04 3.70 -9.42
CA SER A 23 -20.47 3.89 -9.20
C SER A 23 -21.15 2.65 -8.63
N ILE A 24 -20.56 1.45 -8.79
CA ILE A 24 -21.17 0.18 -8.35
C ILE A 24 -21.60 0.21 -6.88
N PRO A 25 -20.77 0.67 -5.91
CA PRO A 25 -21.18 0.74 -4.50
C PRO A 25 -22.34 1.68 -4.21
N LEU A 26 -22.69 2.56 -5.15
CA LEU A 26 -23.73 3.57 -5.02
C LEU A 26 -25.00 3.20 -5.80
N SER A 27 -24.85 2.53 -6.94
CA SER A 27 -25.97 2.15 -7.81
C SER A 27 -26.52 0.75 -7.52
N HIS A 28 -25.68 -0.17 -7.02
CA HIS A 28 -26.03 -1.56 -6.71
C HIS A 28 -25.85 -1.84 -5.20
N THR A 29 -26.30 -0.90 -4.38
CA THR A 29 -26.13 -0.94 -2.91
C THR A 29 -26.80 -2.16 -2.30
N ALA A 30 -27.98 -2.54 -2.77
CA ALA A 30 -28.76 -3.65 -2.23
C ALA A 30 -28.08 -5.00 -2.50
N GLU A 31 -27.60 -5.25 -3.73
CA GLU A 31 -26.90 -6.49 -4.07
C GLU A 31 -25.58 -6.62 -3.33
N LEU A 32 -24.77 -5.55 -3.32
CA LEU A 32 -23.49 -5.54 -2.59
C LEU A 32 -23.69 -5.68 -1.09
N ARG A 33 -24.71 -5.04 -0.51
CA ARG A 33 -25.08 -5.23 0.90
C ARG A 33 -25.47 -6.67 1.17
N ALA A 34 -26.32 -7.29 0.34
CA ALA A 34 -26.70 -8.68 0.52
C ALA A 34 -25.49 -9.63 0.48
N GLN A 35 -24.51 -9.37 -0.41
CA GLN A 35 -23.29 -10.17 -0.52
C GLN A 35 -22.30 -9.96 0.63
N LEU A 36 -22.11 -8.71 1.08
CA LEU A 36 -21.06 -8.34 2.03
C LEU A 36 -21.54 -8.34 3.50
N LEU A 37 -22.79 -7.93 3.72
CA LEU A 37 -23.40 -7.77 5.04
C LEU A 37 -24.45 -8.85 5.33
N GLY A 38 -25.02 -9.47 4.30
CA GLY A 38 -26.15 -10.38 4.46
C GLY A 38 -27.36 -9.68 5.08
N THR A 39 -28.02 -10.34 6.02
CA THR A 39 -29.15 -9.79 6.78
C THR A 39 -28.71 -9.03 8.05
N HIS A 40 -27.41 -8.90 8.30
CA HIS A 40 -26.93 -8.29 9.52
C HIS A 40 -27.16 -6.77 9.52
N PRO A 41 -27.72 -6.21 10.62
CA PRO A 41 -27.81 -4.77 10.76
C PRO A 41 -26.42 -4.17 10.89
N ALA A 42 -26.15 -3.11 10.13
CA ALA A 42 -24.89 -2.39 10.22
C ALA A 42 -24.73 -1.75 11.61
N PRO A 43 -23.53 -1.77 12.21
CA PRO A 43 -23.29 -1.09 13.47
C PRO A 43 -23.47 0.43 13.30
N SER A 44 -24.19 1.05 14.23
CA SER A 44 -24.48 2.50 14.21
C SER A 44 -23.21 3.38 14.28
N TRP A 45 -22.11 2.85 14.82
CA TRP A 45 -20.82 3.54 14.90
C TRP A 45 -19.96 3.39 13.64
N GLY A 46 -20.35 2.52 12.70
CA GLY A 46 -19.51 2.15 11.55
C GLY A 46 -19.15 3.34 10.65
N GLY A 47 -20.09 4.26 10.43
CA GLY A 47 -19.88 5.45 9.58
C GLY A 47 -18.84 6.39 10.15
N LEU A 48 -18.93 6.68 11.45
CA LEU A 48 -17.96 7.49 12.17
C LEU A 48 -16.57 6.86 12.19
N ALA A 49 -16.47 5.53 12.30
CA ALA A 49 -15.18 4.86 12.29
C ALA A 49 -14.52 4.89 10.90
N VAL A 50 -15.29 4.68 9.83
CA VAL A 50 -14.80 4.79 8.43
C VAL A 50 -14.37 6.22 8.13
N LEU A 51 -15.19 7.20 8.53
CA LEU A 51 -14.88 8.61 8.41
C LEU A 51 -13.60 8.97 9.18
N GLY A 52 -13.53 8.58 10.46
CA GLY A 52 -12.38 8.85 11.32
C GLY A 52 -11.09 8.25 10.75
N LEU A 53 -11.12 6.99 10.32
CA LEU A 53 -9.97 6.33 9.71
C LEU A 53 -9.59 6.93 8.35
N GLY A 54 -10.57 7.20 7.49
CA GLY A 54 -10.35 7.82 6.18
C GLY A 54 -9.74 9.21 6.33
N LEU A 55 -10.22 10.00 7.28
CA LEU A 55 -9.66 11.29 7.64
C LEU A 55 -8.27 11.18 8.24
N LEU A 56 -8.00 10.21 9.12
CA LEU A 56 -6.67 9.97 9.67
C LEU A 56 -5.67 9.59 8.58
N LEU A 57 -6.06 8.72 7.64
CA LEU A 57 -5.24 8.33 6.50
C LEU A 57 -4.98 9.52 5.57
N ALA A 58 -6.02 10.29 5.22
CA ALA A 58 -5.90 11.49 4.41
C ALA A 58 -5.00 12.53 5.09
N THR A 59 -5.23 12.81 6.36
CA THR A 59 -4.45 13.73 7.20
C THR A 59 -3.00 13.30 7.29
N ARG A 60 -2.74 12.03 7.61
CA ARG A 60 -1.38 11.48 7.64
C ARG A 60 -0.69 11.56 6.28
N SER A 61 -1.43 11.32 5.19
CA SER A 61 -0.89 11.43 3.83
C SER A 61 -0.47 12.86 3.48
N VAL A 62 -1.15 13.86 4.04
CA VAL A 62 -0.87 15.29 3.85
C VAL A 62 0.23 15.78 4.79
N LEU A 63 0.20 15.39 6.07
CA LEU A 63 1.10 15.91 7.10
C LEU A 63 2.45 15.17 7.19
N HIS A 64 2.48 13.84 7.05
CA HIS A 64 3.71 13.05 7.24
C HIS A 64 4.68 13.14 6.04
N LYS A 65 4.25 13.84 5.00
CA LYS A 65 4.92 13.94 3.73
C LYS A 65 4.79 15.40 3.34
N GLY A 66 5.88 16.17 3.48
CA GLY A 66 6.03 17.52 2.92
C GLY A 66 5.95 17.52 1.39
N PHE A 67 4.84 17.02 0.86
CA PHE A 67 4.47 16.77 -0.52
C PHE A 67 3.51 17.86 -0.97
N ALA A 68 3.89 19.11 -0.68
CA ALA A 68 3.36 20.28 -1.34
C ALA A 68 4.22 20.68 -2.55
N TRP A 69 4.84 19.72 -3.21
CA TRP A 69 5.46 19.94 -4.51
C TRP A 69 4.90 18.89 -5.45
N ALA A 70 4.06 19.34 -6.38
CA ALA A 70 3.89 18.67 -7.66
C ALA A 70 5.29 18.31 -8.21
N ASP A 71 5.35 17.34 -9.11
CA ASP A 71 6.58 16.93 -9.78
C ASP A 71 7.54 18.12 -10.02
N PRO A 72 8.75 18.17 -9.42
CA PRO A 72 9.65 19.30 -9.56
C PRO A 72 9.93 19.65 -11.00
N ALA A 73 9.98 18.67 -11.91
CA ALA A 73 10.20 18.94 -13.32
C ALA A 73 9.04 19.72 -13.97
N GLN A 74 7.81 19.50 -13.49
CA GLN A 74 6.65 20.33 -13.81
C GLN A 74 6.73 21.74 -13.17
N LEU A 75 7.60 21.99 -12.19
CA LEU A 75 7.71 23.23 -11.41
C LEU A 75 9.00 24.04 -11.64
N THR A 76 9.98 23.50 -12.37
CA THR A 76 11.30 24.12 -12.53
C THR A 76 11.69 24.45 -13.96
N TRP A 77 11.08 23.85 -14.99
CA TRP A 77 11.61 23.97 -16.36
C TRP A 77 10.66 24.56 -17.41
N ALA A 78 9.34 24.53 -17.19
CA ALA A 78 8.39 25.01 -18.21
C ALA A 78 8.03 26.51 -18.11
N ASP A 79 8.02 27.09 -16.90
CA ASP A 79 7.26 28.32 -16.63
C ASP A 79 8.09 29.35 -15.83
N PHE A 80 9.06 30.00 -16.50
CA PHE A 80 9.93 31.06 -15.95
C PHE A 80 9.32 32.48 -16.09
N ASP A 81 7.99 32.60 -16.22
CA ASP A 81 7.29 33.84 -16.62
C ASP A 81 6.60 34.60 -15.47
N GLY A 82 6.90 34.29 -14.22
CA GLY A 82 6.30 34.97 -13.04
C GLY A 82 4.91 34.48 -12.64
N SER A 83 4.22 33.67 -13.46
CA SER A 83 2.92 33.03 -13.13
C SER A 83 3.03 31.86 -12.13
N ARG A 84 4.28 31.49 -11.81
CA ARG A 84 4.70 30.32 -11.03
C ARG A 84 3.96 30.12 -9.70
N PRO A 85 3.74 31.13 -8.84
CA PRO A 85 3.07 30.92 -7.54
C PRO A 85 1.61 30.47 -7.69
N ALA A 86 0.88 31.03 -8.67
CA ALA A 86 -0.52 30.73 -8.89
C ALA A 86 -0.70 29.30 -9.44
N LEU A 87 0.13 28.91 -10.41
CA LEU A 87 0.10 27.56 -11.00
C LEU A 87 0.50 26.48 -9.98
N LEU A 88 1.53 26.75 -9.17
CA LEU A 88 1.94 25.92 -8.03
C LEU A 88 0.79 25.69 -7.05
N ARG A 89 0.16 26.79 -6.62
CA ARG A 89 -0.98 26.77 -5.69
C ARG A 89 -2.14 25.97 -6.27
N ARG A 90 -2.47 26.14 -7.55
CA ARG A 90 -3.54 25.38 -8.20
C ARG A 90 -3.27 23.87 -8.21
N ARG A 91 -2.07 23.43 -8.61
CA ARG A 91 -1.71 22.00 -8.63
C ARG A 91 -1.72 21.39 -7.23
N LEU A 92 -1.26 22.15 -6.24
CA LEU A 92 -1.31 21.74 -4.84
C LEU A 92 -2.74 21.53 -4.36
N LEU A 93 -3.62 22.50 -4.62
CA LEU A 93 -5.03 22.43 -4.27
C LEU A 93 -5.72 21.25 -4.96
N LEU A 94 -5.45 21.00 -6.25
CA LEU A 94 -6.01 19.85 -6.96
C LEU A 94 -5.56 18.51 -6.38
N ALA A 95 -4.28 18.38 -5.99
CA ALA A 95 -3.77 17.16 -5.37
C ALA A 95 -4.39 16.92 -3.98
N TRP A 96 -4.58 17.98 -3.20
CA TRP A 96 -5.27 17.90 -1.91
C TRP A 96 -6.75 17.57 -2.08
N LEU A 97 -7.43 18.23 -3.01
CA LEU A 97 -8.83 17.98 -3.34
C LEU A 97 -9.04 16.55 -3.83
N GLY A 98 -8.12 15.99 -4.62
CA GLY A 98 -8.17 14.58 -5.01
C GLY A 98 -8.07 13.60 -3.83
N ARG A 99 -7.21 13.88 -2.84
CA ARG A 99 -7.06 13.01 -1.65
C ARG A 99 -8.27 13.08 -0.74
N PHE A 100 -8.76 14.29 -0.46
CA PHE A 100 -9.98 14.47 0.33
C PHE A 100 -11.21 13.94 -0.42
N GLY A 101 -11.26 14.12 -1.74
CA GLY A 101 -12.29 13.52 -2.60
C GLY A 101 -12.30 12.00 -2.53
N ALA A 102 -11.13 11.35 -2.57
CA ALA A 102 -11.03 9.90 -2.40
C ALA A 102 -11.49 9.44 -0.99
N ALA A 103 -11.10 10.16 0.07
CA ALA A 103 -11.56 9.87 1.42
C ALA A 103 -13.09 10.05 1.55
N ALA A 104 -13.63 11.15 1.02
CA ALA A 104 -15.07 11.41 0.99
C ALA A 104 -15.82 10.31 0.22
N TYR A 105 -15.29 9.87 -0.93
CA TYR A 105 -15.87 8.80 -1.72
C TYR A 105 -15.88 7.47 -0.97
N VAL A 106 -14.78 7.09 -0.30
CA VAL A 106 -14.72 5.84 0.50
C VAL A 106 -15.74 5.88 1.63
N VAL A 107 -15.83 7.00 2.35
CA VAL A 107 -16.87 7.22 3.37
C VAL A 107 -18.25 7.11 2.76
N LEU A 108 -18.47 7.71 1.59
CA LEU A 108 -19.76 7.71 0.91
C LEU A 108 -20.21 6.32 0.47
N ALA A 109 -19.35 5.61 -0.25
CA ALA A 109 -19.60 4.24 -0.67
C ALA A 109 -19.84 3.31 0.51
N THR A 110 -19.08 3.47 1.60
CA THR A 110 -19.24 2.61 2.79
C THR A 110 -20.51 2.97 3.55
N GLY A 111 -20.84 4.26 3.66
CA GLY A 111 -22.04 4.72 4.34
C GLY A 111 -23.33 4.35 3.62
N THR A 112 -23.35 4.40 2.29
CA THR A 112 -24.48 3.91 1.50
C THR A 112 -24.67 2.40 1.65
N LEU A 113 -23.59 1.62 1.64
CA LEU A 113 -23.66 0.17 1.85
C LEU A 113 -24.20 -0.18 3.25
N LEU A 114 -23.76 0.55 4.26
CA LEU A 114 -24.20 0.35 5.64
C LEU A 114 -25.58 0.94 5.94
N GLY A 115 -26.14 1.72 5.01
CA GLY A 115 -27.49 2.29 5.12
C GLY A 115 -27.56 3.49 6.06
N PHE A 116 -26.47 4.26 6.18
CA PHE A 116 -26.46 5.45 7.02
C PHE A 116 -27.28 6.58 6.40
N SER A 117 -28.19 7.14 7.20
CA SER A 117 -28.86 8.39 6.91
C SER A 117 -27.88 9.54 7.21
N TRP A 118 -27.19 10.02 6.18
CA TRP A 118 -26.19 11.09 6.21
C TRP A 118 -26.50 12.20 7.24
N PRO A 119 -25.91 12.14 8.45
CA PRO A 119 -26.11 13.19 9.42
C PRO A 119 -25.22 14.35 9.01
N VAL A 120 -25.78 15.56 9.09
CA VAL A 120 -25.04 16.83 8.97
C VAL A 120 -23.72 16.80 9.76
N LEU A 121 -23.67 16.06 10.88
CA LEU A 121 -22.49 15.84 11.73
C LEU A 121 -21.29 15.18 11.03
N GLU A 122 -21.50 14.23 10.12
CA GLU A 122 -20.41 13.56 9.41
C GLU A 122 -19.79 14.47 8.34
N ILE A 123 -20.64 15.23 7.64
CA ILE A 123 -20.21 16.23 6.65
C ILE A 123 -19.44 17.35 7.34
N THR A 124 -19.93 17.84 8.48
CA THR A 124 -19.25 18.90 9.25
C THR A 124 -17.93 18.39 9.84
N ALA A 125 -17.87 17.17 10.37
CA ALA A 125 -16.63 16.55 10.85
C ALA A 125 -15.60 16.40 9.72
N PHE A 126 -16.02 15.91 8.55
CA PHE A 126 -15.17 15.82 7.37
C PHE A 126 -14.60 17.18 6.97
N ALA A 127 -15.49 18.17 6.79
CA ALA A 127 -15.10 19.52 6.38
C ALA A 127 -14.14 20.17 7.38
N THR A 128 -14.38 19.99 8.69
CA THR A 128 -13.55 20.55 9.76
C THR A 128 -12.15 19.94 9.76
N VAL A 129 -12.03 18.61 9.69
CA VAL A 129 -10.73 17.94 9.67
C VAL A 129 -9.97 18.23 8.38
N ALA A 130 -10.67 18.28 7.24
CA ALA A 130 -10.07 18.67 5.98
C ALA A 130 -9.51 20.09 6.05
N ALA A 131 -10.31 21.06 6.51
CA ALA A 131 -9.89 22.45 6.67
C ALA A 131 -8.71 22.60 7.65
N GLY A 132 -8.79 21.96 8.82
CA GLY A 132 -7.72 21.98 9.82
C GLY A 132 -6.41 21.38 9.32
N THR A 133 -6.48 20.26 8.59
CA THR A 133 -5.30 19.63 7.97
C THR A 133 -4.66 20.54 6.93
N LEU A 134 -5.48 21.20 6.10
CA LEU A 134 -5.01 22.14 5.08
C LEU A 134 -4.33 23.36 5.72
N ALA A 135 -4.91 23.89 6.81
CA ALA A 135 -4.33 24.98 7.58
C ALA A 135 -2.99 24.58 8.23
N ALA A 136 -2.91 23.38 8.82
CA ALA A 136 -1.69 22.86 9.44
C ALA A 136 -0.58 22.53 8.43
N ALA A 137 -0.93 22.25 7.16
CA ALA A 137 0.05 21.99 6.11
C ALA A 137 0.67 23.27 5.51
N ALA A 138 0.03 24.42 5.70
CA ALA A 138 0.48 25.71 5.14
C ALA A 138 1.86 26.21 5.65
N PRO A 139 2.26 26.03 6.93
CA PRO A 139 3.50 26.61 7.46
C PRO A 139 4.80 25.84 7.16
N ALA A 140 4.81 24.82 6.29
CA ALA A 140 5.96 23.93 6.08
C ALA A 140 7.19 24.54 5.34
N VAL A 141 7.50 25.82 5.57
CA VAL A 141 8.46 26.67 4.82
C VAL A 141 9.76 26.92 5.62
N ARG A 142 10.27 25.94 6.37
CA ARG A 142 11.64 25.98 6.91
C ARG A 142 12.35 24.67 6.66
N SER A 143 12.74 24.42 5.41
CA SER A 143 13.58 23.28 5.04
C SER A 143 14.91 23.80 4.50
N GLY A 144 16.03 23.50 5.17
CA GLY A 144 17.37 23.88 4.68
C GLY A 144 17.74 23.17 3.37
N ARG A 145 18.77 23.67 2.67
CA ARG A 145 19.21 23.17 1.35
C ARG A 145 19.41 21.65 1.31
N ALA A 146 20.08 21.08 2.32
CA ALA A 146 20.32 19.64 2.37
C ALA A 146 19.03 18.81 2.40
N GLU A 147 18.03 19.28 3.15
CA GLU A 147 16.72 18.65 3.23
C GLU A 147 15.95 18.79 1.91
N LEU A 148 16.05 19.94 1.24
CA LEU A 148 15.45 20.16 -0.08
C LEU A 148 16.05 19.22 -1.14
N VAL A 149 17.38 19.09 -1.17
CA VAL A 149 18.09 18.18 -2.10
C VAL A 149 17.74 16.73 -1.82
N ARG A 150 17.75 16.31 -0.55
CA ARG A 150 17.36 14.95 -0.15
C ARG A 150 15.94 14.62 -0.61
N ARG A 151 14.99 15.51 -0.36
CA ARG A 151 13.59 15.35 -0.80
C ARG A 151 13.45 15.36 -2.32
N TYR A 152 14.21 16.19 -3.03
CA TYR A 152 14.23 16.21 -4.49
C TYR A 152 14.69 14.86 -5.05
N ARG A 153 15.79 14.32 -4.53
CA ARG A 153 16.30 13.00 -4.91
C ARG A 153 15.27 11.90 -4.65
N GLU A 154 14.65 11.88 -3.47
CA GLU A 154 13.60 10.91 -3.15
C GLU A 154 12.42 10.99 -4.14
N ARG A 155 12.00 12.19 -4.52
CA ARG A 155 10.92 12.37 -5.50
C ARG A 155 11.31 11.89 -6.89
N LEU A 156 12.52 12.24 -7.34
CA LEU A 156 13.01 11.84 -8.66
C LEU A 156 13.04 10.31 -8.77
N VAL A 157 13.60 9.63 -7.75
CA VAL A 157 13.63 8.17 -7.67
C VAL A 157 12.21 7.59 -7.72
N ARG A 158 11.26 8.13 -6.96
CA ARG A 158 9.87 7.64 -6.97
C ARG A 158 9.16 7.86 -8.29
N ARG A 159 9.42 9.00 -8.95
CA ARG A 159 8.82 9.29 -10.26
C ARG A 159 9.35 8.30 -11.30
N THR A 160 10.66 8.13 -11.35
CA THR A 160 11.29 7.13 -12.23
C THR A 160 10.78 5.73 -11.90
N ALA A 161 10.65 5.39 -10.61
CA ALA A 161 10.07 4.13 -10.17
C ALA A 161 8.61 3.93 -10.62
N LEU A 162 7.76 4.97 -10.55
CA LEU A 162 6.39 4.91 -11.07
C LEU A 162 6.37 4.63 -12.58
N THR A 163 7.21 5.33 -13.35
CA THR A 163 7.33 5.14 -14.79
C THR A 163 7.72 3.70 -15.15
N PHE A 164 8.49 3.05 -14.27
CA PHE A 164 8.94 1.67 -14.43
C PHE A 164 8.18 0.65 -13.57
N LEU A 165 7.06 1.06 -12.95
CA LEU A 165 6.23 0.22 -12.07
C LEU A 165 7.03 -0.52 -10.97
N ASP A 166 8.09 0.10 -10.48
CA ASP A 166 8.91 -0.40 -9.38
C ASP A 166 8.31 0.00 -8.03
N VAL A 167 7.28 -0.74 -7.61
CA VAL A 167 6.52 -0.50 -6.37
C VAL A 167 7.43 -0.39 -5.14
N LEU A 168 8.53 -1.14 -5.10
CA LEU A 168 9.42 -1.16 -3.94
C LEU A 168 10.27 0.11 -3.84
N ALA A 169 10.66 0.69 -4.97
CA ALA A 169 11.34 1.98 -5.01
C ALA A 169 10.40 3.16 -4.69
N LEU A 170 9.07 2.94 -4.66
CA LEU A 170 8.10 3.93 -4.17
C LEU A 170 8.09 4.07 -2.66
N LEU A 171 8.58 3.06 -1.95
CA LEU A 171 8.62 3.05 -0.50
C LEU A 171 9.59 4.14 0.00
N PRO A 172 9.32 4.77 1.15
CA PRO A 172 10.22 5.76 1.73
C PRO A 172 11.59 5.15 2.03
N ALA A 173 12.66 5.93 1.86
CA ALA A 173 13.99 5.46 2.23
C ALA A 173 14.08 5.19 3.74
N GLY A 174 14.88 4.17 4.11
CA GLY A 174 15.20 3.89 5.50
C GLY A 174 16.02 5.01 6.14
N GLN A 175 15.85 5.22 7.44
CA GLN A 175 16.71 6.09 8.23
C GLN A 175 17.97 5.34 8.68
N PRO A 176 19.10 6.04 8.86
CA PRO A 176 20.28 5.43 9.46
C PRO A 176 19.94 4.90 10.86
N VAL A 177 20.30 3.64 11.10
CA VAL A 177 20.12 2.98 12.40
C VAL A 177 21.44 3.04 13.15
N ARG A 178 21.41 3.58 14.37
CA ARG A 178 22.57 3.61 15.26
C ARG A 178 22.66 2.28 16.01
N TRP A 179 23.04 1.21 15.30
CA TRP A 179 23.26 -0.11 15.89
C TRP A 179 24.68 -0.59 15.57
N PRO A 180 25.66 -0.34 16.47
CA PRO A 180 27.01 -0.84 16.33
C PRO A 180 27.01 -2.37 16.23
N GLY A 181 27.70 -2.90 15.22
CA GLY A 181 27.81 -4.33 15.00
C GLY A 181 26.56 -5.00 14.40
N ALA A 182 25.54 -4.27 13.93
CA ALA A 182 24.40 -4.87 13.21
C ALA A 182 24.81 -5.80 12.06
N LEU A 183 26.01 -5.56 11.50
CA LEU A 183 26.61 -6.33 10.41
C LEU A 183 27.72 -7.30 10.87
N ALA A 184 27.78 -7.65 12.16
CA ALA A 184 28.81 -8.51 12.73
C ALA A 184 28.24 -9.76 13.42
N GLY A 185 29.03 -10.84 13.41
CA GLY A 185 28.76 -12.09 14.12
C GLY A 185 27.91 -13.11 13.35
N HIS A 186 27.59 -14.22 14.02
CA HIS A 186 26.89 -15.37 13.42
C HIS A 186 25.44 -15.07 13.01
N ALA A 187 24.77 -14.13 13.69
CA ALA A 187 23.38 -13.75 13.42
C ALA A 187 23.25 -12.52 12.49
N VAL A 188 24.24 -12.29 11.62
CA VAL A 188 24.32 -11.08 10.79
C VAL A 188 23.06 -10.84 9.94
N VAL A 189 22.47 -11.90 9.37
CA VAL A 189 21.29 -11.80 8.51
C VAL A 189 20.05 -11.39 9.31
N ALA A 190 19.84 -11.98 10.49
CA ALA A 190 18.71 -11.66 11.35
C ALA A 190 18.82 -10.22 11.88
N ARG A 191 20.02 -9.83 12.33
CA ARG A 191 20.30 -8.45 12.77
C ARG A 191 20.14 -7.44 11.65
N PHE A 192 20.56 -7.78 10.43
CA PHE A 192 20.32 -6.97 9.25
C PHE A 192 18.81 -6.81 9.00
N ALA A 193 18.04 -7.90 8.96
CA ALA A 193 16.59 -7.83 8.75
C ALA A 193 15.87 -7.00 9.83
N LEU A 194 16.29 -7.11 11.09
CA LEU A 194 15.79 -6.26 12.17
C LEU A 194 16.20 -4.79 12.01
N ALA A 195 17.46 -4.53 11.63
CA ALA A 195 17.93 -3.18 11.35
C ALA A 195 17.14 -2.54 10.20
N VAL A 196 16.70 -3.32 9.21
CA VAL A 196 15.80 -2.85 8.15
C VAL A 196 14.46 -2.41 8.72
N ILE A 197 13.85 -3.19 9.61
CA ILE A 197 12.60 -2.79 10.28
C ILE A 197 12.79 -1.49 11.06
N LEU A 198 13.86 -1.41 11.86
CA LEU A 198 14.18 -0.24 12.67
C LEU A 198 14.47 1.01 11.83
N SER A 199 15.14 0.85 10.69
CA SER A 199 15.40 1.93 9.73
C SER A 199 14.09 2.54 9.22
N ARG A 200 13.00 1.76 9.22
CA ARG A 200 11.69 2.11 8.67
C ARG A 200 10.63 2.29 9.75
N ARG A 201 11.04 2.59 11.00
CA ARG A 201 10.11 2.91 12.10
C ARG A 201 9.05 3.96 11.77
N ARG A 202 9.34 4.87 10.82
CA ARG A 202 8.37 5.86 10.31
C ARG A 202 7.15 5.24 9.61
N SER A 203 7.26 3.99 9.14
CA SER A 203 6.17 3.22 8.55
C SER A 203 5.31 2.51 9.60
N LEU A 204 5.76 2.36 10.86
CA LEU A 204 5.01 1.67 11.92
C LEU A 204 3.63 2.29 12.17
N PRO A 205 3.43 3.63 12.23
CA PRO A 205 2.09 4.15 12.42
C PRO A 205 1.19 3.90 11.21
N THR A 206 1.74 3.75 9.99
CA THR A 206 0.95 3.32 8.84
C THR A 206 0.53 1.86 8.99
N ALA A 207 1.41 0.99 9.48
CA ALA A 207 1.05 -0.39 9.81
C ALA A 207 -0.02 -0.45 10.90
N GLY A 208 0.07 0.39 11.94
CA GLY A 208 -0.98 0.51 12.97
C GLY A 208 -2.32 0.99 12.43
N LEU A 209 -2.32 1.99 11.54
CA LEU A 209 -3.54 2.41 10.84
C LEU A 209 -4.11 1.33 9.94
N LEU A 210 -3.27 0.49 9.32
CA LEU A 210 -3.74 -0.67 8.55
C LEU A 210 -4.34 -1.75 9.47
N ALA A 211 -3.82 -1.95 10.69
CA ALA A 211 -4.46 -2.84 11.66
C ALA A 211 -5.85 -2.32 12.06
N ALA A 212 -5.98 -1.01 12.31
CA ALA A 212 -7.27 -0.38 12.56
C ALA A 212 -8.22 -0.48 11.36
N ALA A 213 -7.71 -0.33 10.14
CA ALA A 213 -8.48 -0.52 8.90
C ALA A 213 -9.01 -1.94 8.76
N VAL A 214 -8.19 -2.93 9.11
CA VAL A 214 -8.55 -4.35 9.06
C VAL A 214 -9.56 -4.70 10.14
N ALA A 215 -9.38 -4.21 11.36
CA ALA A 215 -10.36 -4.40 12.43
C ALA A 215 -11.72 -3.78 12.07
N LEU A 216 -11.68 -2.56 11.52
CA LEU A 216 -12.88 -1.90 11.04
C LEU A 216 -13.54 -2.69 9.90
N ALA A 217 -12.78 -3.11 8.89
CA ALA A 217 -13.30 -3.90 7.78
C ALA A 217 -13.91 -5.23 8.25
N HIS A 218 -13.27 -5.90 9.21
CA HIS A 218 -13.81 -7.13 9.80
C HIS A 218 -15.13 -6.89 10.54
N ALA A 219 -15.23 -5.83 11.34
CA ALA A 219 -16.45 -5.47 12.05
C ALA A 219 -17.59 -5.05 11.11
N LEU A 220 -17.25 -4.38 9.99
CA LEU A 220 -18.21 -3.94 8.99
C LEU A 220 -18.63 -5.06 8.03
N PHE A 221 -17.77 -6.04 7.78
CA PHE A 221 -18.01 -7.11 6.80
C PHE A 221 -17.83 -8.49 7.46
N PRO A 222 -18.72 -8.86 8.40
CA PRO A 222 -18.58 -10.11 9.16
C PRO A 222 -18.74 -11.37 8.28
N ALA A 223 -19.33 -11.24 7.09
CA ALA A 223 -19.46 -12.34 6.14
C ALA A 223 -18.13 -12.69 5.44
N VAL A 224 -17.15 -11.77 5.46
CA VAL A 224 -15.84 -12.00 4.84
C VAL A 224 -14.91 -12.67 5.85
N ASP A 225 -14.35 -13.82 5.46
CA ASP A 225 -13.43 -14.57 6.32
C ASP A 225 -12.27 -13.68 6.80
N PRO A 226 -11.95 -13.66 8.12
CA PRO A 226 -10.86 -12.87 8.70
C PRO A 226 -9.51 -13.07 8.01
N ALA A 227 -9.25 -14.25 7.43
CA ALA A 227 -8.02 -14.55 6.72
C ALA A 227 -7.76 -13.60 5.54
N TRP A 228 -8.80 -13.13 4.86
CA TRP A 228 -8.65 -12.15 3.77
C TRP A 228 -8.16 -10.80 4.29
N TRP A 229 -8.76 -10.29 5.36
CA TRP A 229 -8.39 -9.01 5.95
C TRP A 229 -6.98 -9.06 6.55
N LEU A 230 -6.67 -10.13 7.28
CA LEU A 230 -5.34 -10.35 7.87
C LEU A 230 -4.27 -10.55 6.79
N GLY A 231 -4.55 -11.33 5.73
CA GLY A 231 -3.62 -11.57 4.63
C GLY A 231 -3.31 -10.31 3.82
N LEU A 232 -4.35 -9.61 3.33
CA LEU A 232 -4.18 -8.39 2.53
C LEU A 232 -3.60 -7.23 3.36
N GLY A 233 -4.12 -7.06 4.59
CA GLY A 233 -3.64 -6.05 5.52
C GLY A 233 -2.20 -6.29 5.96
N GLY A 234 -1.88 -7.54 6.31
CA GLY A 234 -0.53 -7.98 6.66
C GLY A 234 0.45 -7.77 5.50
N TYR A 235 0.09 -8.16 4.28
CA TYR A 235 0.91 -7.92 3.09
C TYR A 235 1.22 -6.42 2.93
N CYS A 236 0.21 -5.56 2.98
CA CYS A 236 0.37 -4.11 2.86
C CYS A 236 1.21 -3.52 4.02
N ALA A 237 1.02 -4.01 5.24
CA ALA A 237 1.74 -3.56 6.43
C ALA A 237 3.21 -3.96 6.40
N ALA A 238 3.54 -5.16 5.91
CA ALA A 238 4.89 -5.71 5.83
C ALA A 238 5.70 -5.16 4.64
N LEU A 239 5.04 -4.80 3.53
CA LEU A 239 5.71 -4.38 2.27
C LEU A 239 6.78 -3.29 2.46
N PRO A 240 6.57 -2.21 3.25
CA PRO A 240 7.60 -1.20 3.49
C PRO A 240 8.91 -1.79 4.02
N PHE A 241 8.82 -2.82 4.86
CA PHE A 241 9.94 -3.43 5.57
C PHE A 241 10.75 -4.42 4.73
N ALA A 242 10.23 -4.85 3.58
CA ALA A 242 10.94 -5.78 2.69
C ALA A 242 11.79 -5.09 1.60
N SER A 243 11.66 -3.78 1.44
CA SER A 243 12.40 -3.04 0.40
C SER A 243 13.92 -3.11 0.50
N ALA A 244 14.50 -3.24 1.70
CA ALA A 244 15.96 -3.44 1.80
C ALA A 244 16.40 -4.83 1.34
N LEU A 245 15.53 -5.85 1.47
CA LEU A 245 15.77 -7.15 0.85
C LEU A 245 15.82 -6.99 -0.68
N ALA A 246 14.95 -6.15 -1.25
CA ALA A 246 14.99 -5.85 -2.69
C ALA A 246 16.24 -5.09 -3.13
N GLU A 247 16.77 -4.20 -2.29
CA GLU A 247 18.06 -3.55 -2.55
C GLU A 247 19.23 -4.54 -2.51
N LEU A 248 19.20 -5.49 -1.58
CA LEU A 248 20.21 -6.56 -1.50
C LEU A 248 20.18 -7.48 -2.71
N THR A 249 19.00 -7.92 -3.15
CA THR A 249 18.87 -8.84 -4.29
C THR A 249 19.30 -8.19 -5.59
N ARG A 250 19.12 -6.87 -5.73
CA ARG A 250 19.52 -6.11 -6.93
C ARG A 250 20.99 -5.70 -6.94
N SER A 251 21.69 -5.74 -5.80
CA SER A 251 23.08 -5.28 -5.68
C SER A 251 24.03 -6.42 -5.29
N PRO A 252 24.76 -7.02 -6.26
CA PRO A 252 25.76 -8.04 -5.98
C PRO A 252 26.86 -7.56 -5.02
N GLY A 253 27.16 -6.25 -5.01
CA GLY A 253 28.12 -5.65 -4.08
C GLY A 253 27.65 -5.73 -2.63
N LEU A 254 26.41 -5.30 -2.35
CA LEU A 254 25.83 -5.36 -1.00
C LEU A 254 25.65 -6.81 -0.53
N ARG A 255 25.28 -7.70 -1.45
CA ARG A 255 25.13 -9.13 -1.17
C ARG A 255 26.46 -9.79 -0.76
N ARG A 256 27.57 -9.44 -1.44
CA ARG A 256 28.91 -9.93 -1.06
C ARG A 256 29.32 -9.50 0.34
N TRP A 257 28.85 -8.34 0.79
CA TRP A 257 29.11 -7.82 2.13
C TRP A 257 28.43 -8.64 3.24
N ILE A 258 27.27 -9.27 2.96
CA ILE A 258 26.58 -10.15 3.92
C ILE A 258 27.24 -11.53 3.98
N GLY A 259 27.81 -12.01 2.86
CA GLY A 259 28.58 -13.25 2.82
C GLY A 259 27.76 -14.54 3.08
N ARG A 260 26.43 -14.49 2.93
CA ARG A 260 25.51 -15.63 3.16
C ARG A 260 24.75 -16.01 1.89
N GLY A 261 24.23 -17.25 1.87
CA GLY A 261 23.47 -17.78 0.74
C GLY A 261 22.10 -17.11 0.58
N ASP A 262 21.58 -17.05 -0.64
CA ASP A 262 20.28 -16.42 -0.93
C ASP A 262 19.13 -17.04 -0.14
N ARG A 263 19.11 -18.36 -0.05
CA ARG A 263 18.08 -19.09 0.69
C ARG A 263 18.08 -18.69 2.16
N GLU A 264 19.25 -18.56 2.77
CA GLU A 264 19.39 -18.14 4.16
C GLU A 264 18.89 -16.70 4.37
N VAL A 265 19.25 -15.78 3.48
CA VAL A 265 18.80 -14.38 3.52
C VAL A 265 17.27 -14.29 3.38
N ARG A 266 16.69 -15.01 2.42
CA ARG A 266 15.23 -15.00 2.17
C ARG A 266 14.45 -15.66 3.30
N ALA A 267 14.90 -16.83 3.77
CA ALA A 267 14.24 -17.54 4.88
C ALA A 267 14.30 -16.72 6.17
N THR A 268 15.44 -16.08 6.46
CA THR A 268 15.58 -15.22 7.65
C THR A 268 14.70 -13.97 7.53
N ALA A 269 14.66 -13.33 6.36
CA ALA A 269 13.78 -12.19 6.13
C ALA A 269 12.30 -12.59 6.27
N ALA A 270 11.89 -13.73 5.72
CA ALA A 270 10.54 -14.25 5.88
C ALA A 270 10.22 -14.50 7.36
N ALA A 271 11.11 -15.16 8.11
CA ALA A 271 10.92 -15.40 9.54
C ALA A 271 10.77 -14.09 10.34
N VAL A 272 11.62 -13.10 10.08
CA VAL A 272 11.54 -11.78 10.74
C VAL A 272 10.24 -11.05 10.37
N LEU A 273 9.78 -11.15 9.12
CA LEU A 273 8.48 -10.59 8.72
C LEU A 273 7.31 -11.33 9.35
N VAL A 274 7.37 -12.66 9.51
CA VAL A 274 6.35 -13.43 10.25
C VAL A 274 6.27 -12.96 11.71
N LEU A 275 7.40 -12.75 12.38
CA LEU A 275 7.41 -12.21 13.74
C LEU A 275 6.81 -10.80 13.81
N PHE A 276 7.15 -9.93 12.86
CA PHE A 276 6.52 -8.62 12.74
C PHE A 276 5.00 -8.72 12.53
N LEU A 277 4.56 -9.63 11.65
CA LEU A 277 3.15 -9.84 11.36
C LEU A 277 2.38 -10.46 12.53
N ALA A 278 3.01 -11.31 13.34
CA ALA A 278 2.41 -11.82 14.57
C ALA A 278 2.17 -10.70 15.60
N LEU A 279 3.11 -9.76 15.73
CA LEU A 279 2.91 -8.57 16.57
C LEU A 279 1.80 -7.66 16.00
N TRP A 280 1.76 -7.51 14.68
CA TRP A 280 0.72 -6.74 14.00
C TRP A 280 -0.66 -7.40 14.10
N GLU A 281 -0.74 -8.73 14.05
CA GLU A 281 -1.95 -9.51 14.31
C GLU A 281 -2.41 -9.33 15.75
N GLY A 282 -1.49 -9.40 16.73
CA GLY A 282 -1.81 -9.12 18.12
C GLY A 282 -2.47 -7.74 18.30
N LEU A 283 -2.02 -6.73 17.54
CA LEU A 283 -2.68 -5.43 17.49
C LEU A 283 -4.06 -5.49 16.84
N ALA A 284 -4.23 -6.19 15.71
CA ALA A 284 -5.53 -6.36 15.05
C ALA A 284 -6.55 -7.10 15.94
N VAL A 285 -6.09 -8.14 16.65
CA VAL A 285 -6.87 -8.91 17.62
C VAL A 285 -7.27 -8.04 18.82
N ALA A 286 -6.35 -7.23 19.34
CA ALA A 286 -6.66 -6.26 20.39
C ALA A 286 -7.70 -5.21 19.94
N LEU A 287 -7.83 -4.98 18.63
CA LEU A 287 -8.84 -4.12 18.03
C LEU A 287 -10.13 -4.86 17.64
N GLY A 288 -10.24 -6.16 17.96
CA GLY A 288 -11.47 -6.95 17.81
C GLY A 288 -11.51 -7.90 16.62
N VAL A 289 -10.40 -8.14 15.91
CA VAL A 289 -10.34 -9.19 14.86
C VAL A 289 -10.30 -10.58 15.48
N SER A 290 -11.18 -11.48 15.04
CA SER A 290 -11.19 -12.86 15.51
C SER A 290 -9.94 -13.63 15.06
N VAL A 291 -9.33 -14.38 15.98
CA VAL A 291 -8.21 -15.29 15.68
C VAL A 291 -8.73 -16.55 15.02
N SER A 292 -8.12 -16.94 13.90
CA SER A 292 -8.41 -18.22 13.24
C SER A 292 -7.12 -18.86 12.71
N ALA A 293 -7.11 -20.19 12.58
CA ALA A 293 -5.97 -20.90 11.99
C ALA A 293 -5.70 -20.45 10.54
N ALA A 294 -6.76 -20.14 9.80
CA ALA A 294 -6.66 -19.56 8.45
C ALA A 294 -6.04 -18.16 8.47
N GLY A 295 -6.39 -17.32 9.45
CA GLY A 295 -5.80 -16.00 9.67
C GLY A 295 -4.29 -16.05 9.94
N VAL A 296 -3.87 -16.91 10.87
CA VAL A 296 -2.45 -17.12 11.17
C VAL A 296 -1.70 -17.61 9.93
N THR A 297 -2.28 -18.56 9.19
CA THR A 297 -1.69 -19.07 7.94
C THR A 297 -1.59 -17.97 6.88
N ALA A 298 -2.61 -17.12 6.74
CA ALA A 298 -2.63 -15.99 5.81
C ALA A 298 -1.50 -15.00 6.08
N LEU A 299 -1.06 -14.82 7.32
CA LEU A 299 0.09 -13.98 7.66
C LEU A 299 1.42 -14.60 7.26
N VAL A 300 1.57 -15.92 7.40
CA VAL A 300 2.75 -16.65 6.90
C VAL A 300 2.82 -16.52 5.38
N VAL A 301 1.69 -16.70 4.69
CA VAL A 301 1.56 -16.49 3.25
C VAL A 301 1.89 -15.04 2.88
N ALA A 302 1.38 -14.06 3.63
CA ALA A 302 1.66 -12.64 3.38
C ALA A 302 3.16 -12.32 3.50
N ALA A 303 3.85 -12.84 4.52
CA ALA A 303 5.30 -12.70 4.65
C ALA A 303 6.04 -13.31 3.45
N ALA A 304 5.67 -14.52 3.04
CA ALA A 304 6.25 -15.19 1.87
C ALA A 304 5.99 -14.42 0.56
N ALA A 305 4.77 -13.92 0.38
CA ALA A 305 4.38 -13.08 -0.76
C ALA A 305 5.18 -11.77 -0.79
N VAL A 306 5.42 -11.14 0.36
CA VAL A 306 6.25 -9.95 0.48
C VAL A 306 7.71 -10.25 0.15
N VAL A 307 8.27 -11.36 0.64
CA VAL A 307 9.63 -11.80 0.28
C VAL A 307 9.73 -12.05 -1.21
N ARG A 308 8.78 -12.78 -1.80
CA ARG A 308 8.72 -13.03 -3.26
C ARG A 308 8.60 -11.73 -4.06
N THR A 309 7.82 -10.76 -3.56
CA THR A 309 7.72 -9.42 -4.16
C THR A 309 9.09 -8.73 -4.14
N ALA A 310 9.80 -8.81 -3.01
CA ALA A 310 11.10 -8.17 -2.81
C ALA A 310 12.24 -8.83 -3.58
N THR A 311 12.19 -10.14 -3.77
CA THR A 311 13.23 -10.91 -4.46
C THR A 311 12.96 -11.14 -5.94
N ARG A 312 11.91 -10.54 -6.50
CA ARG A 312 11.64 -10.61 -7.94
C ARG A 312 12.83 -10.05 -8.72
N ALA A 313 13.06 -10.63 -9.90
CA ALA A 313 14.06 -10.11 -10.84
C ALA A 313 13.77 -8.65 -11.20
N GLY A 314 14.82 -7.92 -11.59
CA GLY A 314 14.68 -6.57 -12.12
C GLY A 314 13.73 -6.54 -13.32
N VAL A 315 13.16 -5.37 -13.59
CA VAL A 315 12.26 -5.20 -14.74
C VAL A 315 13.03 -5.48 -16.02
N ASP A 316 12.69 -6.58 -16.68
CA ASP A 316 13.21 -6.93 -18.00
C ASP A 316 12.37 -6.25 -19.09
N TYR A 317 13.02 -5.39 -19.88
CA TYR A 317 12.43 -4.71 -21.04
C TYR A 317 12.72 -5.42 -22.37
N GLY A 318 13.45 -6.54 -22.35
CA GLY A 318 13.81 -7.30 -23.56
C GLY A 318 12.63 -8.03 -24.19
N ASN A 319 11.60 -8.37 -23.41
CA ASN A 319 10.41 -9.09 -23.87
C ASN A 319 9.20 -8.14 -24.03
N LEU A 320 9.15 -7.44 -25.17
CA LEU A 320 8.12 -6.44 -25.50
C LEU A 320 6.84 -7.07 -26.09
N GLY A 321 6.31 -8.13 -25.47
CA GLY A 321 4.89 -8.44 -25.69
C GLY A 321 4.08 -7.26 -25.16
N THR A 322 3.35 -6.52 -25.99
CA THR A 322 2.50 -5.41 -25.54
C THR A 322 1.07 -5.91 -25.34
N THR A 323 0.48 -5.65 -24.20
CA THR A 323 -0.96 -5.86 -23.97
C THR A 323 -1.66 -4.51 -23.83
N ALA A 324 -2.85 -4.39 -24.42
CA ALA A 324 -3.67 -3.20 -24.24
C ALA A 324 -4.45 -3.31 -22.93
N VAL A 325 -4.12 -2.47 -21.96
CA VAL A 325 -4.90 -2.31 -20.72
C VAL A 325 -5.58 -0.94 -20.77
N ALA A 326 -6.91 -0.93 -20.89
CA ALA A 326 -7.71 0.29 -21.02
C ALA A 326 -7.20 1.23 -22.15
N GLY A 327 -6.78 0.65 -23.28
CA GLY A 327 -6.26 1.40 -24.44
C GLY A 327 -4.80 1.87 -24.32
N ILE A 328 -4.14 1.62 -23.18
CA ILE A 328 -2.71 1.89 -23.00
C ILE A 328 -1.95 0.61 -23.29
N LEU A 329 -1.01 0.66 -24.25
CA LEU A 329 -0.09 -0.44 -24.48
C LEU A 329 0.89 -0.53 -23.31
N VAL A 330 0.71 -1.55 -22.49
CA VAL A 330 1.59 -1.87 -21.37
C VAL A 330 2.38 -3.12 -21.75
N PRO A 331 3.71 -3.14 -21.60
CA PRO A 331 4.48 -4.37 -21.70
C PRO A 331 3.89 -5.46 -20.80
N ALA A 332 3.47 -6.59 -21.35
CA ALA A 332 2.88 -7.72 -20.63
C ALA A 332 3.80 -8.22 -19.51
N GLY A 333 5.12 -8.17 -19.74
CA GLY A 333 6.13 -8.48 -18.74
C GLY A 333 6.01 -7.63 -17.47
N LEU A 334 5.60 -6.35 -17.59
CA LEU A 334 5.39 -5.48 -16.42
C LEU A 334 4.18 -5.93 -15.59
N LEU A 335 3.08 -6.33 -16.22
CA LEU A 335 1.89 -6.81 -15.50
C LEU A 335 2.20 -8.08 -14.73
N TRP A 336 2.90 -9.02 -15.36
CA TRP A 336 3.33 -10.26 -14.73
C TRP A 336 4.28 -9.98 -13.55
N GLN A 337 5.23 -9.04 -13.72
CA GLN A 337 6.16 -8.66 -12.66
C GLN A 337 5.47 -7.96 -11.48
N VAL A 338 4.45 -7.13 -11.72
CA VAL A 338 3.65 -6.49 -10.65
C VAL A 338 2.82 -7.53 -9.89
N GLY A 339 2.30 -8.54 -10.60
CA GLY A 339 1.60 -9.67 -9.98
C GLY A 339 2.49 -10.58 -9.13
N HIS A 340 3.81 -10.50 -9.26
CA HIS A 340 4.75 -11.41 -8.60
C HIS A 340 4.82 -11.16 -7.08
N GLY A 341 4.30 -12.10 -6.29
CA GLY A 341 4.07 -11.97 -4.85
C GLY A 341 2.59 -11.91 -4.51
N PRO A 342 1.84 -10.88 -4.94
CA PRO A 342 0.39 -10.81 -4.79
C PRO A 342 -0.35 -12.04 -5.36
N ASP A 343 0.16 -12.62 -6.44
CA ASP A 343 -0.34 -13.86 -7.03
C ASP A 343 -0.37 -15.02 -6.01
N LEU A 344 0.73 -15.23 -5.29
CA LEU A 344 0.83 -16.24 -4.23
C LEU A 344 -0.19 -15.98 -3.12
N LEU A 345 -0.32 -14.72 -2.70
CA LEU A 345 -1.24 -14.34 -1.63
C LEU A 345 -2.69 -14.66 -2.04
N VAL A 346 -3.11 -14.23 -3.22
CA VAL A 346 -4.49 -14.47 -3.70
C VAL A 346 -4.77 -15.96 -3.87
N VAL A 347 -3.85 -16.72 -4.48
CA VAL A 347 -4.02 -18.17 -4.66
C VAL A 347 -4.19 -18.87 -3.30
N CYS A 348 -3.33 -18.58 -2.33
CA CYS A 348 -3.41 -19.18 -1.01
C CYS A 348 -4.67 -18.74 -0.23
N LEU A 349 -5.09 -17.48 -0.33
CA LEU A 349 -6.33 -17.02 0.30
C LEU A 349 -7.57 -17.70 -0.29
N VAL A 350 -7.61 -17.90 -1.61
CA VAL A 350 -8.68 -18.68 -2.27
C VAL A 350 -8.63 -20.14 -1.83
N LEU A 351 -7.45 -20.75 -1.73
CA LEU A 351 -7.31 -22.12 -1.25
C LEU A 351 -7.81 -22.28 0.19
N LEU A 352 -7.47 -21.34 1.07
CA LEU A 352 -7.94 -21.28 2.46
C LEU A 352 -9.47 -21.14 2.55
N LEU A 353 -10.08 -20.42 1.61
CA LEU A 353 -11.53 -20.24 1.55
C LEU A 353 -12.26 -21.49 1.07
N VAL A 354 -11.74 -22.18 0.05
CA VAL A 354 -12.49 -23.23 -0.69
C VAL A 354 -12.23 -24.65 -0.18
N SER A 355 -11.02 -24.94 0.31
CA SER A 355 -10.55 -26.34 0.42
C SER A 355 -10.66 -26.95 1.83
N GLY A 356 -11.23 -26.21 2.79
CA GLY A 356 -11.22 -26.57 4.21
C GLY A 356 -9.83 -26.48 4.85
N ILE A 357 -9.79 -26.25 6.16
CA ILE A 357 -8.54 -25.92 6.89
C ILE A 357 -7.50 -27.06 6.82
N ALA A 358 -7.93 -28.32 6.89
CA ALA A 358 -7.04 -29.48 6.97
C ALA A 358 -6.13 -29.65 5.73
N LEU A 359 -6.64 -29.35 4.53
CA LEU A 359 -5.88 -29.45 3.28
C LEU A 359 -5.28 -28.10 2.86
N ALA A 360 -5.99 -27.00 3.08
CA ALA A 360 -5.55 -25.68 2.63
C ALA A 360 -4.32 -25.17 3.38
N VAL A 361 -4.21 -25.42 4.69
CA VAL A 361 -3.07 -24.97 5.51
C VAL A 361 -1.75 -25.60 5.06
N PRO A 362 -1.58 -26.94 5.00
CA PRO A 362 -0.30 -27.53 4.59
C PRO A 362 0.07 -27.18 3.15
N LEU A 363 -0.89 -27.08 2.23
CA LEU A 363 -0.64 -26.64 0.85
C LEU A 363 -0.17 -25.19 0.80
N SER A 364 -0.83 -24.29 1.52
CA SER A 364 -0.46 -22.86 1.56
C SER A 364 0.93 -22.66 2.18
N LEU A 365 1.26 -23.42 3.22
CA LEU A 365 2.60 -23.42 3.84
C LEU A 365 3.65 -24.00 2.89
N GLY A 366 3.34 -25.09 2.19
CA GLY A 366 4.22 -25.68 1.17
C GLY A 366 4.51 -24.74 0.01
N LEU A 367 3.48 -24.07 -0.52
CA LEU A 367 3.60 -23.04 -1.56
C LEU A 367 4.42 -21.84 -1.08
N SER A 368 4.20 -21.41 0.17
CA SER A 368 4.95 -20.31 0.79
C SER A 368 6.43 -20.65 0.96
N ALA A 369 6.73 -21.84 1.47
CA ALA A 369 8.11 -22.33 1.61
C ALA A 369 8.79 -22.46 0.24
N ALA A 370 8.10 -23.04 -0.75
CA ALA A 370 8.61 -23.15 -2.11
C ALA A 370 8.90 -21.78 -2.73
N ALA A 371 8.01 -20.79 -2.55
CA ALA A 371 8.18 -19.43 -3.05
C ALA A 371 9.41 -18.73 -2.46
N VAL A 372 9.67 -18.93 -1.16
CA VAL A 372 10.83 -18.36 -0.45
C VAL A 372 12.15 -19.04 -0.86
N LEU A 373 12.13 -20.35 -1.15
CA LEU A 373 13.34 -21.16 -1.34
C LEU A 373 13.76 -21.41 -2.81
N ARG A 374 12.82 -21.36 -3.77
CA ARG A 374 13.09 -21.71 -5.20
C ARG A 374 13.46 -20.52 -6.08
N THR A 375 13.15 -19.30 -5.66
CA THR A 375 13.52 -18.08 -6.38
C THR A 375 14.97 -17.72 -6.09
#